data_AF-A0AAN9AIV7-F1
#
_entry.id   AF-A0AAN9AIV7-F1
#
_cell.length_a   1.000
_cell.length_b   1.000
_cell.length_c   1.000
_cell.angle_alpha   90.00
_cell.angle_beta   90.00
_cell.angle_gamma   90.00
#
_symmetry.space_group_name_H-M   'P 1'
#
loop_
_entity.id
_entity.type
_entity.pdbx_description
1 polymer ?
#
loop_
_entity_poly.entity_id
_entity_poly.type
_entity_poly.pdbx_seq_one_letter_code
_entity_poly.pdbx_strand_id
1 'polypeptide(L)'
;MGKRCSQTFYVVIIIFLEFLDVIGDWLLYADISIKEKGLVYGPPEKPAIHALLAFSIIGTLCFIFEGLNLIRDERSNNAWLDPDIVSAITIWLEDVPQIAINVYIAHCREDPISVFQLTKASIVLFGLVIRIIVSFVRCQQKAVKCKGSSGMTECKKRRVCWFFIIVGLLVNSGCAIAVFIFTQGHQDTDGGIKVREPTALFEDEYDDQKYFQNVSAFINHPEFDTSSPTQATGNTSNWVRLMDINDIRGRDTDVDMNYIYEKTNTHLRLAVYLKPQENNGGWQLSECYQMDVATKAIATVDESTCRGASFFTGTASRVYITFSFTPPGMLFKKLIFGDIKYNIKNGQCTELTRAPAIHYYRVNATISSNDTHHLLMEGGRPRFYPNDRVHLEDISEVWKTGFGGCESSGSLAPNFDEEIHVECSNT
;
A
#
# COMPACT_ATOMS: atom_id res chain seq x y z
N MET A 1 3.46 -30.79 -47.63
CA MET A 1 2.35 -30.49 -46.69
C MET A 1 2.83 -30.21 -45.27
N GLY A 2 3.70 -31.04 -44.66
CA GLY A 2 4.12 -30.86 -43.25
C GLY A 2 4.80 -29.52 -42.87
N LYS A 3 5.60 -28.91 -43.76
CA LYS A 3 6.29 -27.63 -43.47
C LYS A 3 5.33 -26.42 -43.33
N ARG A 4 4.26 -26.36 -44.13
CA ARG A 4 3.26 -25.28 -44.06
C ARG A 4 2.39 -25.41 -42.80
N CYS A 5 1.97 -26.63 -42.46
CA CYS A 5 1.19 -26.88 -41.24
C CYS A 5 1.97 -26.52 -39.96
N SER A 6 3.27 -26.85 -39.93
CA SER A 6 4.14 -26.49 -38.81
C SER A 6 4.37 -24.97 -38.70
N GLN A 7 4.51 -24.26 -39.82
CA GLN A 7 4.71 -22.81 -39.84
C GLN A 7 3.47 -22.05 -39.39
N THR A 8 2.28 -22.42 -39.86
CA THR A 8 1.01 -21.84 -39.41
C THR A 8 0.76 -22.08 -37.92
N PHE A 9 1.11 -23.26 -37.41
CA PHE A 9 1.00 -23.57 -35.97
C PHE A 9 1.86 -22.64 -35.11
N TYR A 10 3.10 -22.35 -35.52
CA TYR A 10 3.96 -21.40 -34.80
C TYR A 10 3.40 -19.98 -34.78
N VAL A 11 2.84 -19.51 -35.91
CA VAL A 11 2.22 -18.18 -35.99
C VAL A 11 1.03 -18.07 -35.04
N VAL A 12 0.19 -19.10 -34.98
CA VAL A 12 -0.97 -19.12 -34.06
C VAL A 12 -0.53 -19.09 -32.59
N ILE A 13 0.50 -19.87 -32.23
CA ILE A 13 1.03 -19.86 -30.85
C ILE A 13 1.58 -18.48 -30.48
N ILE A 14 2.36 -17.85 -31.36
CA ILE A 14 2.93 -16.53 -31.08
C ILE A 14 1.80 -15.51 -30.87
N ILE A 15 0.85 -15.44 -31.80
CA ILE A 15 -0.29 -14.51 -31.68
C ILE A 15 -1.07 -14.77 -30.38
N PHE A 16 -1.26 -16.03 -29.99
CA PHE A 16 -1.95 -16.37 -28.74
C PHE A 16 -1.17 -15.92 -27.50
N LEU A 17 0.16 -16.08 -27.48
CA LEU A 17 1.00 -15.60 -26.39
C LEU A 17 0.97 -14.08 -26.27
N GLU A 18 1.13 -13.36 -27.37
CA GLU A 18 1.05 -11.89 -27.37
C GLU A 18 -0.34 -11.42 -26.93
N PHE A 19 -1.40 -12.14 -27.30
CA PHE A 19 -2.76 -11.84 -26.83
C PHE A 19 -2.90 -12.02 -25.32
N LEU A 20 -2.36 -13.10 -24.76
CA LEU A 20 -2.32 -13.29 -23.30
C LEU A 20 -1.48 -12.22 -22.62
N ASP A 21 -0.40 -11.78 -23.26
CA ASP A 21 0.48 -10.74 -22.74
C ASP A 21 -0.23 -9.39 -22.62
N VAL A 22 -0.93 -8.98 -23.70
CA VAL A 22 -1.80 -7.80 -23.72
C VAL A 22 -2.90 -7.88 -22.65
N ILE A 23 -3.56 -9.02 -22.49
CA ILE A 23 -4.53 -9.22 -21.40
C ILE A 23 -3.85 -9.01 -20.05
N GLY A 24 -2.67 -9.61 -19.85
CA GLY A 24 -1.89 -9.47 -18.63
C GLY A 24 -1.56 -8.01 -18.31
N ASP A 25 -1.26 -7.20 -19.32
CA ASP A 25 -0.96 -5.77 -19.15
C ASP A 25 -2.15 -4.95 -18.71
N TRP A 26 -3.29 -5.15 -19.37
CA TRP A 26 -4.51 -4.46 -18.98
C TRP A 26 -5.01 -4.91 -17.61
N LEU A 27 -4.86 -6.18 -17.25
CA LEU A 27 -5.19 -6.68 -15.91
C LEU A 27 -4.26 -6.09 -14.84
N LEU A 28 -2.96 -6.02 -15.12
CA LEU A 28 -1.98 -5.39 -14.22
C LEU A 28 -2.29 -3.90 -14.02
N TYR A 29 -2.57 -3.18 -15.10
CA TYR A 29 -2.98 -1.78 -15.03
C TYR A 29 -4.28 -1.60 -14.24
N ALA A 30 -5.29 -2.41 -14.52
CA ALA A 30 -6.57 -2.36 -13.81
C ALA A 30 -6.39 -2.60 -12.31
N ASP A 31 -5.66 -3.64 -11.91
CA ASP A 31 -5.36 -3.96 -10.51
C ASP A 31 -4.67 -2.79 -9.80
N ILE A 32 -3.67 -2.18 -10.45
CA ILE A 32 -2.90 -1.07 -9.87
C ILE A 32 -3.71 0.23 -9.82
N SER A 33 -4.52 0.51 -10.84
CA SER A 33 -5.28 1.77 -10.97
C SER A 33 -6.46 1.87 -10.02
N ILE A 34 -6.99 0.73 -9.56
CA ILE A 34 -8.14 0.65 -8.65
C ILE A 34 -7.73 0.81 -7.17
N LYS A 35 -6.42 0.77 -6.85
CA LYS A 35 -5.93 0.88 -5.48
C LYS A 35 -6.28 2.24 -4.88
N GLU A 36 -6.97 2.21 -3.75
CA GLU A 36 -7.37 3.37 -2.98
C GLU A 36 -6.41 3.58 -1.81
N LYS A 37 -6.44 4.77 -1.21
CA LYS A 37 -5.56 5.11 -0.09
C LYS A 37 -6.13 4.52 1.20
N GLY A 38 -5.50 3.47 1.73
CA GLY A 38 -5.84 2.87 3.03
C GLY A 38 -4.75 3.14 4.08
N LEU A 39 -4.58 2.24 5.05
CA LEU A 39 -3.60 2.36 6.14
C LEU A 39 -2.14 2.48 5.64
N VAL A 40 -1.43 1.38 5.42
CA VAL A 40 0.00 1.38 5.04
C VAL A 40 0.17 1.56 3.52
N TYR A 41 -0.81 1.14 2.73
CA TYR A 41 -0.72 1.15 1.28
C TYR A 41 -1.78 2.04 0.68
N GLY A 42 -1.39 2.78 -0.38
CA GLY A 42 -2.30 3.54 -1.22
C GLY A 42 -2.13 3.24 -2.70
N PRO A 43 -2.52 4.14 -3.62
CA PRO A 43 -2.13 4.05 -5.03
C PRO A 43 -0.61 4.28 -5.20
N PRO A 44 0.06 3.62 -6.18
CA PRO A 44 1.43 3.95 -6.51
C PRO A 44 1.58 5.41 -6.98
N GLU A 45 2.82 5.86 -7.11
CA GLU A 45 3.09 7.19 -7.65
C GLU A 45 2.42 7.35 -9.03
N LYS A 46 1.75 8.50 -9.23
CA LYS A 46 1.02 8.80 -10.47
C LYS A 46 1.87 8.58 -11.75
N PRO A 47 3.17 8.93 -11.79
CA PRO A 47 4.01 8.65 -12.94
C PRO A 47 4.09 7.17 -13.29
N ALA A 48 4.18 6.27 -12.31
CA ALA A 48 4.23 4.83 -12.55
C ALA A 48 2.91 4.29 -13.15
N ILE A 49 1.77 4.79 -12.64
CA ILE A 49 0.44 4.43 -13.16
C ILE A 49 0.27 4.93 -14.61
N HIS A 50 0.67 6.17 -14.89
CA HIS A 50 0.61 6.73 -16.24
C HIS A 50 1.58 6.03 -17.20
N ALA A 51 2.76 5.64 -16.74
CA ALA A 51 3.70 4.86 -17.53
C ALA A 51 3.13 3.47 -17.87
N LEU A 52 2.54 2.77 -16.90
CA LEU A 52 1.85 1.48 -17.13
C LEU A 52 0.75 1.60 -18.18
N LEU A 53 -0.07 2.65 -18.11
CA LEU A 53 -1.10 2.92 -19.12
C LEU A 53 -0.49 3.14 -20.51
N ALA A 54 0.54 3.99 -20.59
CA ALA A 54 1.20 4.32 -21.85
C ALA A 54 1.82 3.08 -22.50
N PHE A 55 2.53 2.26 -21.72
CA PHE A 55 3.15 1.02 -22.23
C PHE A 55 2.11 -0.04 -22.58
N SER A 56 0.99 -0.15 -21.86
CA SER A 56 -0.11 -1.04 -22.24
C SER A 56 -0.76 -0.66 -23.58
N ILE A 57 -0.88 0.65 -23.86
CA ILE A 57 -1.35 1.15 -25.17
C ILE A 57 -0.32 0.85 -26.26
N ILE A 58 0.96 1.15 -26.02
CA ILE A 58 2.05 0.85 -26.96
C ILE A 58 2.10 -0.64 -27.26
N GLY A 59 1.97 -1.49 -26.24
CA GLY A 59 1.98 -2.94 -26.40
C GLY A 59 0.81 -3.45 -27.22
N THR A 60 -0.39 -2.93 -26.97
CA THR A 60 -1.56 -3.24 -27.82
C THR A 60 -1.31 -2.87 -29.29
N LEU A 61 -0.64 -1.73 -29.57
CA LEU A 61 -0.28 -1.32 -30.93
C LEU A 61 0.82 -2.21 -31.54
N CYS A 62 1.84 -2.56 -30.77
CA CYS A 62 2.90 -3.50 -31.16
C CYS A 62 2.32 -4.87 -31.50
N PHE A 63 1.43 -5.42 -30.66
CA PHE A 63 0.72 -6.68 -30.90
C PHE A 63 -0.05 -6.66 -32.22
N ILE A 64 -0.85 -5.62 -32.48
CA ILE A 64 -1.61 -5.49 -33.73
C ILE A 64 -0.64 -5.46 -34.92
N PHE A 65 0.43 -4.67 -34.83
CA PHE A 65 1.40 -4.53 -35.90
C PHE A 65 2.16 -5.84 -36.17
N GLU A 66 2.62 -6.52 -35.13
CA GLU A 66 3.33 -7.80 -35.22
C GLU A 66 2.41 -8.91 -35.78
N GLY A 67 1.17 -8.99 -35.29
CA GLY A 67 0.17 -9.93 -35.80
C GLY A 67 -0.13 -9.71 -37.29
N LEU A 68 -0.34 -8.47 -37.72
CA LEU A 68 -0.56 -8.14 -39.14
C LEU A 68 0.67 -8.44 -40.00
N ASN A 69 1.88 -8.13 -39.51
CA ASN A 69 3.12 -8.41 -40.23
C ASN A 69 3.35 -9.92 -40.38
N LEU A 70 3.10 -10.72 -39.33
CA LEU A 70 3.21 -12.18 -39.35
C LEU A 70 2.18 -12.83 -40.28
N ILE A 71 0.91 -12.40 -40.24
CA ILE A 71 -0.14 -12.91 -41.13
C ILE A 71 0.20 -12.62 -42.59
N ARG A 72 0.73 -11.42 -42.87
CA ARG A 72 1.14 -11.01 -44.22
C ARG A 72 2.33 -11.81 -44.70
N ASP A 73 3.33 -12.03 -43.85
CA ASP A 73 4.49 -12.87 -44.16
C ASP A 73 4.04 -14.29 -44.54
N GLU A 74 3.13 -14.89 -43.77
CA GLU A 74 2.63 -16.25 -44.05
C GLU A 74 1.80 -16.32 -45.34
N ARG A 75 0.94 -15.33 -45.61
CA ARG A 75 0.05 -15.36 -46.79
C ARG A 75 0.75 -15.00 -48.09
N SER A 76 1.65 -14.03 -48.05
CA SER A 76 2.24 -13.42 -49.25
C SER A 76 3.74 -13.61 -49.38
N ASN A 77 4.40 -14.20 -48.37
CA ASN A 77 5.86 -14.33 -48.28
C ASN A 77 6.59 -12.99 -48.53
N ASN A 78 5.92 -11.89 -48.13
CA ASN A 78 6.31 -10.50 -48.33
C ASN A 78 5.90 -9.67 -47.11
N ALA A 79 6.61 -9.86 -46.00
CA ALA A 79 6.48 -9.06 -44.79
C ALA A 79 6.80 -7.58 -45.05
N TRP A 80 6.19 -6.67 -44.30
CA TRP A 80 6.53 -5.24 -44.36
C TRP A 80 7.92 -4.97 -43.78
N LEU A 81 8.20 -5.63 -42.66
CA LEU A 81 9.48 -5.58 -41.95
C LEU A 81 9.90 -7.01 -41.59
N ASP A 82 11.20 -7.25 -41.50
CA ASP A 82 11.72 -8.55 -41.06
C ASP A 82 11.09 -8.87 -39.69
N PRO A 83 10.39 -10.02 -39.55
CA PRO A 83 9.78 -10.42 -38.28
C PRO A 83 10.77 -10.42 -37.11
N ASP A 84 12.05 -10.69 -37.36
CA ASP A 84 13.09 -10.67 -36.33
C ASP A 84 13.32 -9.21 -35.82
N ILE A 85 13.22 -8.20 -36.70
CA ILE A 85 13.34 -6.77 -36.34
C ILE A 85 12.10 -6.29 -35.60
N VAL A 86 10.90 -6.68 -36.05
CA VAL A 86 9.63 -6.31 -35.39
C VAL A 86 9.64 -6.84 -33.96
N SER A 87 9.96 -8.11 -33.76
CA SER A 87 10.05 -8.72 -32.44
C SER A 87 11.09 -8.03 -31.54
N ALA A 88 12.24 -7.63 -32.09
CA ALA A 88 13.23 -6.86 -31.33
C ALA A 88 12.68 -5.50 -30.87
N ILE A 89 11.92 -4.80 -31.73
CA ILE A 89 11.30 -3.52 -31.38
C ILE A 89 10.24 -3.72 -30.29
N THR A 90 9.38 -4.73 -30.42
CA THR A 90 8.37 -5.11 -29.42
C THR A 90 9.03 -5.32 -28.04
N ILE A 91 10.04 -6.19 -27.95
CA ILE A 91 10.73 -6.50 -26.68
C ILE A 91 11.25 -5.24 -25.97
N TRP A 92 11.89 -4.33 -26.72
CA TRP A 92 12.56 -3.17 -26.13
C TRP A 92 11.62 -1.98 -25.86
N LEU A 93 10.52 -1.84 -26.61
CA LEU A 93 9.57 -0.74 -26.43
C LEU A 93 8.41 -1.09 -25.50
N GLU A 94 8.06 -2.37 -25.38
CA GLU A 94 6.93 -2.86 -24.60
C GLU A 94 7.42 -3.70 -23.42
N ASP A 95 7.92 -4.92 -23.68
CA ASP A 95 8.15 -5.91 -22.62
C ASP A 95 9.11 -5.41 -21.54
N VAL A 96 10.27 -4.86 -21.93
CA VAL A 96 11.32 -4.44 -21.00
C VAL A 96 10.84 -3.29 -20.10
N PRO A 97 10.29 -2.18 -20.62
CA PRO A 97 9.72 -1.14 -19.76
C PRO A 97 8.58 -1.63 -18.86
N GLN A 98 7.67 -2.45 -19.40
CA GLN A 98 6.50 -2.97 -18.67
C GLN A 98 6.91 -3.84 -17.47
N ILE A 99 7.80 -4.81 -17.69
CA ILE A 99 8.29 -5.68 -16.62
C ILE A 99 9.19 -4.92 -15.64
N ALA A 100 9.94 -3.92 -16.09
CA ALA A 100 10.76 -3.09 -15.20
C ALA A 100 9.91 -2.26 -14.24
N ILE A 101 8.80 -1.67 -14.71
CA ILE A 101 7.84 -0.98 -13.84
C ILE A 101 7.21 -1.98 -12.86
N ASN A 102 6.88 -3.19 -13.32
CA ASN A 102 6.34 -4.23 -12.45
C ASN A 102 7.35 -4.62 -11.34
N VAL A 103 8.63 -4.77 -11.68
CA VAL A 103 9.72 -4.99 -10.71
C VAL A 103 9.80 -3.85 -9.71
N TYR A 104 9.76 -2.59 -10.16
CA TYR A 104 9.81 -1.43 -9.27
C TYR A 104 8.63 -1.44 -8.28
N ILE A 105 7.41 -1.71 -8.76
CA ILE A 105 6.23 -1.77 -7.91
C ILE A 105 6.33 -2.93 -6.92
N ALA A 106 6.74 -4.13 -7.36
CA ALA A 106 6.95 -5.28 -6.49
C ALA A 106 8.09 -5.06 -5.47
N HIS A 107 9.14 -4.34 -5.84
CA HIS A 107 10.25 -4.02 -4.96
C HIS A 107 9.83 -3.04 -3.83
N CYS A 108 8.96 -2.07 -4.16
CA CYS A 108 8.45 -1.09 -3.20
C CYS A 108 7.21 -1.54 -2.44
N ARG A 109 6.54 -2.63 -2.84
CA ARG A 109 5.32 -3.12 -2.19
C ARG A 109 5.46 -4.58 -1.80
N GLU A 110 5.42 -4.82 -0.51
CA GLU A 110 5.10 -6.14 0.07
C GLU A 110 3.60 -6.41 -0.12
N ASP A 111 3.15 -6.54 -1.36
CA ASP A 111 1.80 -7.04 -1.64
C ASP A 111 1.88 -8.57 -1.65
N PRO A 112 1.22 -9.31 -0.73
CA PRO A 112 1.13 -10.74 -0.86
C PRO A 112 0.31 -11.01 -2.11
N ILE A 113 1.02 -11.60 -3.07
CA ILE A 113 0.48 -12.24 -4.24
C ILE A 113 -0.53 -11.30 -4.94
N SER A 114 -0.06 -10.20 -5.57
CA SER A 114 -0.84 -9.69 -6.70
C SER A 114 -0.82 -10.80 -7.74
N VAL A 115 -1.91 -11.58 -7.75
CA VAL A 115 -2.12 -12.70 -8.66
C VAL A 115 -1.87 -12.25 -10.10
N PHE A 116 -2.21 -10.99 -10.41
CA PHE A 116 -1.96 -10.38 -11.71
C PHE A 116 -0.47 -10.15 -12.00
N GLN A 117 0.32 -9.67 -11.03
CA GLN A 117 1.77 -9.51 -11.21
C GLN A 117 2.48 -10.84 -11.44
N LEU A 118 2.12 -11.87 -10.67
CA LEU A 118 2.66 -13.22 -10.82
C LEU A 118 2.19 -13.89 -12.12
N THR A 119 0.92 -13.70 -12.50
CA THR A 119 0.38 -14.21 -13.76
C THR A 119 1.12 -13.57 -14.94
N LYS A 120 1.32 -12.24 -14.93
CA LYS A 120 2.10 -11.55 -15.97
C LYS A 120 3.53 -12.08 -16.03
N ALA A 121 4.22 -12.19 -14.88
CA ALA A 121 5.57 -12.74 -14.84
C ALA A 121 5.65 -14.18 -15.38
N SER A 122 4.63 -15.01 -15.10
CA SER A 122 4.51 -16.39 -15.61
C SER A 122 4.30 -16.42 -17.12
N ILE A 123 3.40 -15.59 -17.65
CA ILE A 123 3.15 -15.45 -19.10
C ILE A 123 4.43 -15.02 -19.81
N VAL A 124 5.15 -14.02 -19.26
CA VAL A 124 6.43 -13.55 -19.79
C VAL A 124 7.43 -14.71 -19.83
N LEU A 125 7.68 -15.41 -18.71
CA LEU A 125 8.63 -16.53 -18.68
C LEU A 125 8.27 -17.65 -19.69
N PHE A 126 6.99 -18.01 -19.79
CA PHE A 126 6.52 -19.01 -20.75
C PHE A 126 6.71 -18.54 -22.20
N GLY A 127 6.38 -17.27 -22.47
CA GLY A 127 6.60 -16.63 -23.76
C GLY A 127 8.08 -16.60 -24.15
N LEU A 128 8.98 -16.31 -23.21
CA LEU A 128 10.44 -16.34 -23.42
C LEU A 128 10.91 -17.73 -23.89
N VAL A 129 10.46 -18.81 -23.23
CA VAL A 129 10.84 -20.18 -23.62
C VAL A 129 10.42 -20.48 -25.06
N ILE A 130 9.19 -20.11 -25.43
CA ILE A 130 8.68 -20.33 -26.79
C ILE A 130 9.46 -19.48 -27.81
N ARG A 131 9.71 -18.18 -27.52
CA ARG A 131 10.49 -17.29 -28.39
C ARG A 131 11.92 -17.79 -28.59
N ILE A 132 12.56 -18.37 -27.57
CA ILE A 132 13.88 -19.02 -27.69
C ILE A 132 13.81 -20.25 -28.61
N ILE A 133 12.83 -21.14 -28.42
CA ILE A 133 12.66 -22.33 -29.26
C ILE A 133 12.45 -21.93 -30.73
N VAL A 134 11.55 -20.97 -30.99
CA VAL A 134 11.27 -20.47 -32.35
C VAL A 134 12.52 -19.85 -32.97
N SER A 135 13.24 -19.02 -32.20
CA SER A 135 14.49 -18.39 -32.66
C SER A 135 15.56 -19.42 -33.00
N PHE A 136 15.71 -20.48 -32.18
CA PHE A 136 16.65 -21.57 -32.43
C PHE A 136 16.30 -22.34 -33.70
N VAL A 137 15.03 -22.74 -33.87
CA VAL A 137 14.55 -23.45 -35.07
C VAL A 137 14.76 -22.62 -36.33
N ARG A 138 14.43 -21.32 -36.29
CA ARG A 138 14.65 -20.39 -37.42
C ARG A 138 16.13 -20.19 -37.71
N CYS A 139 16.99 -20.16 -36.68
CA CYS A 139 18.44 -20.05 -36.85
C CYS A 139 19.01 -21.28 -37.56
N GLN A 140 18.64 -22.49 -37.12
CA GLN A 140 19.07 -23.75 -37.75
C GLN A 140 18.64 -23.84 -39.22
N GLN A 141 17.37 -23.53 -39.52
CA GLN A 141 16.85 -23.56 -40.88
C GLN A 141 17.53 -22.54 -41.82
N LYS A 142 17.95 -21.39 -41.30
CA LYS A 142 18.56 -20.32 -42.08
C LYS A 142 20.10 -20.38 -42.11
N ALA A 143 20.75 -21.05 -41.14
CA ALA A 143 22.18 -21.37 -41.19
C ALA A 143 22.51 -22.30 -42.37
N VAL A 144 21.59 -23.21 -42.71
CA VAL A 144 21.66 -24.03 -43.92
C VAL A 144 21.58 -23.17 -45.20
N LYS A 145 20.85 -22.04 -45.17
CA LYS A 145 20.69 -21.11 -46.30
C LYS A 145 21.84 -20.10 -46.45
N CYS A 146 22.39 -19.55 -45.35
CA CYS A 146 23.56 -18.63 -45.40
C CYS A 146 24.83 -19.33 -45.94
N LYS A 147 24.97 -20.66 -45.82
CA LYS A 147 26.08 -21.41 -46.45
C LYS A 147 26.04 -21.44 -47.98
N GLY A 148 24.91 -21.10 -48.60
CA GLY A 148 24.70 -21.16 -50.05
C GLY A 148 24.70 -19.82 -50.79
N SER A 149 24.79 -18.67 -50.10
CA SER A 149 24.68 -17.34 -50.74
C SER A 149 25.75 -16.37 -50.22
N SER A 150 26.47 -15.71 -51.14
CA SER A 150 27.61 -14.79 -50.93
C SER A 150 27.26 -13.44 -50.25
N GLY A 151 26.17 -13.34 -49.49
CA GLY A 151 25.74 -12.11 -48.82
C GLY A 151 26.30 -11.97 -47.40
N MET A 152 27.60 -11.71 -47.24
CA MET A 152 28.26 -11.62 -45.92
C MET A 152 27.71 -10.47 -45.03
N THR A 153 27.18 -9.41 -45.64
CA THR A 153 26.60 -8.23 -44.96
C THR A 153 25.23 -8.50 -44.35
N GLU A 154 24.37 -9.28 -44.99
CA GLU A 154 23.05 -9.62 -44.45
C GLU A 154 23.13 -10.59 -43.28
N CYS A 155 24.01 -11.60 -43.34
CA CYS A 155 24.21 -12.51 -42.20
C CYS A 155 24.83 -11.75 -40.99
N LYS A 156 25.60 -10.65 -41.21
CA LYS A 156 26.13 -9.80 -40.12
C LYS A 156 25.04 -8.93 -39.46
N LYS A 157 24.20 -8.23 -40.24
CA LYS A 157 23.07 -7.43 -39.71
C LYS A 157 22.12 -8.30 -38.89
N ARG A 158 21.88 -9.52 -39.35
CA ARG A 158 20.99 -10.48 -38.70
C ARG A 158 21.56 -11.04 -37.39
N ARG A 159 22.89 -11.26 -37.33
CA ARG A 159 23.58 -11.65 -36.09
C ARG A 159 23.49 -10.56 -35.02
N VAL A 160 23.55 -9.29 -35.42
CA VAL A 160 23.39 -8.15 -34.51
C VAL A 160 21.95 -8.08 -33.99
N CYS A 161 20.94 -8.17 -34.85
CA CYS A 161 19.53 -8.19 -34.43
C CYS A 161 19.23 -9.35 -33.47
N TRP A 162 19.74 -10.56 -33.76
CA TRP A 162 19.59 -11.71 -32.87
C TRP A 162 20.25 -11.49 -31.51
N PHE A 163 21.42 -10.85 -31.46
CA PHE A 163 22.06 -10.49 -30.20
C PHE A 163 21.17 -9.55 -29.37
N PHE A 164 20.58 -8.51 -29.98
CA PHE A 164 19.67 -7.59 -29.28
C PHE A 164 18.41 -8.30 -28.74
N ILE A 165 17.86 -9.25 -29.48
CA ILE A 165 16.73 -10.07 -29.02
C ILE A 165 17.14 -10.88 -27.79
N ILE A 166 18.24 -11.63 -27.86
CA ILE A 166 18.71 -12.46 -26.74
C ILE A 166 18.98 -11.60 -25.49
N VAL A 167 19.61 -10.44 -25.65
CA VAL A 167 19.85 -9.52 -24.53
C VAL A 167 18.53 -9.05 -23.91
N GLY A 168 17.57 -8.62 -24.73
CA GLY A 168 16.24 -8.20 -24.23
C GLY A 168 15.50 -9.34 -23.52
N LEU A 169 15.53 -10.56 -24.06
CA LEU A 169 14.94 -11.74 -23.44
C LEU A 169 15.60 -12.08 -22.10
N LEU A 170 16.93 -11.94 -21.98
CA LEU A 170 17.66 -12.16 -20.72
C LEU A 170 17.30 -11.11 -19.67
N VAL A 171 17.17 -9.84 -20.07
CA VAL A 171 16.71 -8.76 -19.18
C VAL A 171 15.30 -9.06 -18.68
N ASN A 172 14.37 -9.41 -19.58
CA ASN A 172 13.01 -9.79 -19.20
C ASN A 172 12.96 -11.00 -18.26
N SER A 173 13.80 -12.01 -18.51
CA SER A 173 13.90 -13.17 -17.61
C SER A 173 14.38 -12.75 -16.23
N GLY A 174 15.41 -11.90 -16.15
CA GLY A 174 15.93 -11.39 -14.88
C GLY A 174 14.89 -10.58 -14.11
N CYS A 175 14.16 -9.70 -14.80
CA CYS A 175 13.09 -8.90 -14.22
C CYS A 175 11.91 -9.78 -13.76
N ALA A 176 11.45 -10.74 -14.58
CA ALA A 176 10.39 -11.65 -14.18
C ALA A 176 10.76 -12.47 -12.95
N ILE A 177 11.99 -13.01 -12.89
CA ILE A 177 12.50 -13.71 -11.69
C ILE A 177 12.54 -12.76 -10.49
N ALA A 178 12.96 -11.51 -10.66
CA ALA A 178 12.94 -10.51 -9.58
C ALA A 178 11.51 -10.25 -9.07
N VAL A 179 10.50 -10.16 -9.94
CA VAL A 179 9.09 -10.07 -9.53
C VAL A 179 8.71 -11.27 -8.66
N PHE A 180 9.06 -12.50 -9.05
CA PHE A 180 8.80 -13.69 -8.22
C PHE A 180 9.49 -13.59 -6.85
N ILE A 181 10.76 -13.20 -6.81
CA ILE A 181 11.51 -13.07 -5.55
C ILE A 181 10.86 -12.02 -4.64
N PHE A 182 10.47 -10.86 -5.18
CA PHE A 182 9.89 -9.78 -4.38
C PHE A 182 8.45 -10.03 -3.97
N THR A 183 7.68 -10.80 -4.74
CA THR A 183 6.28 -11.12 -4.41
C THR A 183 6.13 -12.35 -3.51
N GLN A 184 7.07 -13.30 -3.57
CA GLN A 184 7.03 -14.55 -2.77
C GLN A 184 7.99 -14.54 -1.58
N GLY A 185 9.03 -13.71 -1.62
CA GLY A 185 9.96 -13.54 -0.52
C GLY A 185 9.40 -12.58 0.53
N HIS A 186 9.74 -12.83 1.79
CA HIS A 186 9.61 -11.85 2.86
C HIS A 186 10.98 -11.66 3.55
N GLN A 187 11.29 -10.42 3.94
CA GLN A 187 12.43 -10.14 4.79
C GLN A 187 12.05 -10.37 6.24
N ASP A 188 12.68 -11.37 6.86
CA ASP A 188 12.59 -11.58 8.30
C ASP A 188 13.22 -10.38 9.05
N THR A 189 12.86 -10.19 10.32
CA THR A 189 13.45 -9.20 11.23
C THR A 189 14.98 -9.26 11.30
N ASP A 190 15.60 -10.41 11.02
CA ASP A 190 17.05 -10.61 10.96
C ASP A 190 17.67 -10.29 9.58
N GLY A 191 16.88 -9.80 8.61
CA GLY A 191 17.32 -9.48 7.25
C GLY A 191 17.46 -10.67 6.30
N GLY A 192 17.13 -11.88 6.76
CA GLY A 192 17.10 -13.09 5.94
C GLY A 192 15.86 -13.13 5.02
N ILE A 193 16.03 -13.54 3.76
CA ILE A 193 14.90 -13.75 2.84
C ILE A 193 14.35 -15.15 3.08
N LYS A 194 13.10 -15.23 3.56
CA LYS A 194 12.34 -16.49 3.63
C LYS A 194 11.33 -16.50 2.48
N VAL A 195 11.25 -17.63 1.79
CA VAL A 195 10.23 -17.85 0.75
C VAL A 195 8.96 -18.32 1.45
N ARG A 196 7.83 -17.66 1.18
CA ARG A 196 6.54 -18.15 1.66
C ARG A 196 6.20 -19.44 0.94
N GLU A 197 5.94 -20.51 1.69
CA GLU A 197 5.32 -21.70 1.14
C GLU A 197 3.81 -21.46 1.17
N PRO A 198 3.13 -21.25 0.02
CA PRO A 198 1.70 -21.05 0.02
C PRO A 198 1.00 -22.34 0.45
N THR A 199 0.40 -22.34 1.65
CA THR A 199 -0.43 -23.45 2.15
C THR A 199 -1.82 -23.47 1.49
N ALA A 200 -2.29 -22.33 0.97
CA ALA A 200 -3.44 -22.23 0.08
C ALA A 200 -3.20 -21.22 -1.06
N LEU A 201 -3.91 -21.41 -2.18
CA LEU A 201 -3.86 -20.56 -3.39
C LEU A 201 -4.29 -19.10 -3.15
N PHE A 202 -4.90 -18.82 -1.99
CA PHE A 202 -5.46 -17.52 -1.58
C PHE A 202 -5.22 -17.19 -0.09
N GLU A 203 -4.24 -17.83 0.57
CA GLU A 203 -3.93 -17.49 1.98
C GLU A 203 -3.01 -16.28 2.05
N ASP A 204 -3.57 -15.17 2.55
CA ASP A 204 -2.90 -13.90 2.77
C ASP A 204 -2.44 -13.77 4.23
N GLU A 205 -1.41 -14.51 4.63
CA GLU A 205 -0.84 -14.33 5.96
C GLU A 205 0.11 -13.13 5.92
N TYR A 206 -0.37 -11.92 6.18
CA TYR A 206 0.50 -10.74 6.31
C TYR A 206 1.24 -10.79 7.65
N ASP A 207 2.53 -10.44 7.68
CA ASP A 207 3.12 -9.97 8.95
C ASP A 207 2.64 -8.54 9.16
N ASP A 208 1.39 -8.42 9.58
CA ASP A 208 0.74 -7.14 9.86
C ASP A 208 1.31 -6.50 11.14
N GLN A 209 1.92 -7.31 12.01
CA GLN A 209 2.61 -6.85 13.22
C GLN A 209 3.79 -5.94 12.90
N LYS A 210 4.56 -6.23 11.83
CA LYS A 210 5.61 -5.32 11.33
C LYS A 210 5.12 -3.88 11.20
N TYR A 211 3.89 -3.68 10.75
CA TYR A 211 3.31 -2.37 10.51
C TYR A 211 2.54 -1.82 11.70
N PHE A 212 1.74 -2.65 12.36
CA PHE A 212 0.74 -2.19 13.33
C PHE A 212 1.14 -2.38 14.80
N GLN A 213 2.28 -3.02 15.08
CA GLN A 213 2.75 -3.16 16.46
C GLN A 213 2.97 -1.79 17.12
N ASN A 214 2.31 -1.58 18.27
CA ASN A 214 2.31 -0.36 19.07
C ASN A 214 1.90 0.90 18.29
N VAL A 215 1.12 0.77 17.21
CA VAL A 215 0.62 1.92 16.45
C VAL A 215 -0.77 2.28 16.93
N SER A 216 -0.98 3.56 17.22
CA SER A 216 -2.23 4.08 17.74
C SER A 216 -2.62 5.38 17.05
N ALA A 217 -3.91 5.69 17.05
CA ALA A 217 -4.41 7.02 16.69
C ALA A 217 -4.26 7.96 17.89
N PHE A 218 -3.80 9.18 17.63
CA PHE A 218 -3.62 10.22 18.64
C PHE A 218 -4.36 11.49 18.23
N ILE A 219 -4.79 12.24 19.22
CA ILE A 219 -5.42 13.54 19.07
C ILE A 219 -4.55 14.65 19.67
N ASN A 220 -4.41 15.76 18.95
CA ASN A 220 -3.86 17.00 19.46
C ASN A 220 -4.93 18.09 19.43
N HIS A 221 -5.08 18.77 20.56
CA HIS A 221 -5.89 19.96 20.70
C HIS A 221 -5.00 21.12 21.15
N PRO A 222 -5.18 22.35 20.63
CA PRO A 222 -4.33 23.50 20.97
C PRO A 222 -4.26 23.82 22.47
N GLU A 223 -5.26 23.40 23.25
CA GLU A 223 -5.26 23.62 24.70
C GLU A 223 -4.26 22.74 25.46
N PHE A 224 -3.80 21.62 24.87
CA PHE A 224 -2.80 20.72 25.45
C PHE A 224 -1.39 21.30 25.33
N ASP A 225 -1.17 22.16 24.33
CA ASP A 225 0.09 22.83 24.09
C ASP A 225 0.20 24.07 25.00
N THR A 226 0.54 23.82 26.26
CA THR A 226 0.67 24.85 27.31
C THR A 226 2.01 25.59 27.30
N SER A 227 2.84 25.42 26.27
CA SER A 227 4.03 26.23 26.05
C SER A 227 3.64 27.59 25.46
N SER A 228 4.19 28.67 26.02
CA SER A 228 4.09 29.99 25.39
C SER A 228 4.81 29.93 24.03
N PRO A 229 4.28 30.54 22.95
CA PRO A 229 4.88 30.49 21.61
C PRO A 229 6.31 31.02 21.55
N THR A 230 6.77 31.73 22.59
CA THR A 230 8.12 32.28 22.73
C THR A 230 9.15 31.33 23.36
N GLN A 231 8.74 30.14 23.85
CA GLN A 231 9.63 29.12 24.44
C GLN A 231 9.58 27.77 23.70
N ALA A 232 8.99 27.70 22.51
CA ALA A 232 9.01 26.51 21.67
C ALA A 232 10.41 26.31 21.04
N THR A 233 11.40 25.95 21.86
CA THR A 233 12.65 25.38 21.38
C THR A 233 12.38 23.92 21.01
N GLY A 234 11.71 23.72 19.87
CA GLY A 234 11.31 22.42 19.34
C GLY A 234 9.84 22.40 18.91
N ASN A 235 9.55 21.82 17.74
CA ASN A 235 8.20 21.57 17.22
C ASN A 235 7.48 20.45 18.01
N THR A 236 7.62 20.42 19.34
CA THR A 236 7.05 19.36 20.17
C THR A 236 5.63 19.72 20.59
N SER A 237 4.67 18.95 20.09
CA SER A 237 3.25 19.00 20.41
C SER A 237 2.87 17.87 21.37
N ASN A 238 1.89 18.16 22.22
CA ASN A 238 1.34 17.21 23.18
C ASN A 238 0.17 16.44 22.57
N TRP A 239 0.24 15.11 22.65
CA TRP A 239 -0.75 14.21 22.09
C TRP A 239 -1.42 13.36 23.17
N VAL A 240 -2.67 13.00 22.93
CA VAL A 240 -3.46 12.08 23.74
C VAL A 240 -3.78 10.87 22.87
N ARG A 241 -3.53 9.66 23.37
CA ARG A 241 -3.85 8.43 22.64
C ARG A 241 -5.36 8.26 22.61
N LEU A 242 -5.92 7.95 21.45
CA LEU A 242 -7.34 7.63 21.30
C LEU A 242 -7.56 6.12 21.37
N MET A 243 -6.94 5.36 20.47
CA MET A 243 -7.12 3.91 20.36
C MET A 243 -5.92 3.24 19.68
N ASP A 244 -5.71 1.96 19.97
CA ASP A 244 -4.78 1.14 19.19
C ASP A 244 -5.37 0.77 17.83
N ILE A 245 -4.53 0.70 16.79
CA ILE A 245 -4.99 0.27 15.46
C ILE A 245 -5.48 -1.19 15.50
N ASN A 246 -4.86 -2.06 16.31
CA ASN A 246 -5.26 -3.46 16.39
C ASN A 246 -6.61 -3.63 17.11
N ASP A 247 -6.92 -2.73 18.06
CA ASP A 247 -8.19 -2.76 18.78
C ASP A 247 -9.39 -2.55 17.87
N ILE A 248 -9.28 -1.68 16.85
CA ILE A 248 -10.37 -1.44 15.90
C ILE A 248 -10.37 -2.45 14.75
N ARG A 249 -9.19 -2.89 14.26
CA ARG A 249 -9.10 -3.91 13.20
C ARG A 249 -9.69 -5.26 13.62
N GLY A 250 -9.65 -5.59 14.91
CA GLY A 250 -10.21 -6.82 15.47
C GLY A 250 -11.70 -6.73 15.82
N ARG A 251 -12.36 -5.59 15.61
CA ARG A 251 -13.78 -5.40 15.94
C ARG A 251 -14.66 -5.45 14.70
N ASP A 252 -15.85 -6.03 14.86
CA ASP A 252 -16.93 -5.97 13.87
C ASP A 252 -17.80 -4.71 14.00
N THR A 253 -17.53 -3.87 15.01
CA THR A 253 -18.32 -2.69 15.35
C THR A 253 -17.45 -1.46 15.46
N ASP A 254 -18.07 -0.29 15.24
CA ASP A 254 -17.42 1.01 15.40
C ASP A 254 -16.94 1.25 16.86
N VAL A 255 -15.98 2.16 17.00
CA VAL A 255 -15.47 2.60 18.30
C VAL A 255 -15.97 4.02 18.56
N ASP A 256 -16.89 4.14 19.51
CA ASP A 256 -17.43 5.42 19.94
C ASP A 256 -16.69 5.97 21.16
N MET A 257 -16.27 7.22 21.07
CA MET A 257 -15.57 7.95 22.11
C MET A 257 -16.28 9.29 22.39
N ASN A 258 -16.41 9.64 23.66
CA ASN A 258 -16.87 10.95 24.10
C ASN A 258 -15.77 11.61 24.93
N TYR A 259 -15.25 12.71 24.41
CA TYR A 259 -14.14 13.46 24.95
C TYR A 259 -14.66 14.76 25.56
N ILE A 260 -14.50 14.91 26.86
CA ILE A 260 -14.93 16.11 27.60
C ILE A 260 -13.68 16.83 28.09
N TYR A 261 -13.55 18.11 27.76
CA TYR A 261 -12.45 18.93 28.25
C TYR A 261 -12.91 20.31 28.68
N GLU A 262 -12.20 20.86 29.67
CA GLU A 262 -12.46 22.19 30.20
C GLU A 262 -11.16 22.85 30.64
N LYS A 263 -10.86 24.03 30.10
CA LYS A 263 -9.73 24.84 30.53
C LYS A 263 -10.21 26.05 31.33
N THR A 264 -9.76 26.13 32.57
CA THR A 264 -9.89 27.28 33.45
C THR A 264 -8.54 27.97 33.60
N ASN A 265 -8.49 29.09 34.34
CA ASN A 265 -7.23 29.78 34.62
C ASN A 265 -6.23 28.96 35.44
N THR A 266 -6.71 27.99 36.22
CA THR A 266 -5.89 27.21 37.16
C THR A 266 -5.76 25.75 36.74
N HIS A 267 -6.79 25.18 36.10
CA HIS A 267 -6.83 23.77 35.75
C HIS A 267 -7.27 23.52 34.31
N LEU A 268 -6.67 22.52 33.68
CA LEU A 268 -7.23 21.83 32.51
C LEU A 268 -7.78 20.48 32.99
N ARG A 269 -9.06 20.22 32.73
CA ARG A 269 -9.73 18.96 33.08
C ARG A 269 -10.05 18.20 31.81
N LEU A 270 -9.90 16.89 31.88
CA LEU A 270 -10.12 15.99 30.77
C LEU A 270 -10.82 14.72 31.27
N ALA A 271 -11.83 14.26 30.55
CA ALA A 271 -12.41 12.94 30.72
C ALA A 271 -12.65 12.28 29.36
N VAL A 272 -12.34 10.99 29.29
CA VAL A 272 -12.59 10.17 28.11
C VAL A 272 -13.60 9.10 28.50
N TYR A 273 -14.68 9.03 27.74
CA TYR A 273 -15.70 8.01 27.86
C TYR A 273 -15.70 7.14 26.61
N LEU A 274 -15.88 5.84 26.79
CA LEU A 274 -15.97 4.86 25.72
C LEU A 274 -17.32 4.18 25.78
N LYS A 275 -17.85 3.81 24.61
CA LYS A 275 -18.99 2.92 24.54
C LYS A 275 -18.50 1.46 24.51
N PRO A 276 -19.01 0.58 25.38
CA PRO A 276 -18.66 -0.83 25.33
C PRO A 276 -19.21 -1.49 24.06
N GLN A 277 -18.55 -2.55 23.60
CA GLN A 277 -18.86 -3.25 22.35
C GLN A 277 -20.26 -3.91 22.36
N GLU A 278 -20.82 -4.20 23.53
CA GLU A 278 -22.18 -4.75 23.64
C GLU A 278 -23.22 -3.64 23.38
N ASN A 279 -24.02 -3.82 22.32
CA ASN A 279 -24.94 -2.88 21.67
C ASN A 279 -25.94 -2.09 22.56
N ASN A 280 -25.97 -2.29 23.88
CA ASN A 280 -26.90 -1.63 24.81
C ASN A 280 -26.23 -0.93 26.00
N GLY A 281 -24.90 -0.81 26.04
CA GLY A 281 -24.22 -0.06 27.10
C GLY A 281 -24.24 1.45 26.85
N GLY A 282 -24.55 2.23 27.88
CA GLY A 282 -24.33 3.68 27.89
C GLY A 282 -22.84 4.04 28.01
N TRP A 283 -22.53 5.34 28.00
CA TRP A 283 -21.15 5.83 28.11
C TRP A 283 -20.48 5.40 29.41
N GLN A 284 -19.33 4.75 29.32
CA GLN A 284 -18.50 4.36 30.45
C GLN A 284 -17.26 5.24 30.55
N LEU A 285 -16.95 5.74 31.75
CA LEU A 285 -15.73 6.51 31.96
C LEU A 285 -14.54 5.58 31.76
N SER A 286 -13.69 5.89 30.78
CA SER A 286 -12.40 5.24 30.59
C SER A 286 -11.40 5.83 31.57
N GLU A 287 -11.14 7.14 31.45
CA GLU A 287 -10.12 7.82 32.25
C GLU A 287 -10.48 9.28 32.48
N CYS A 288 -9.95 9.84 33.57
CA CYS A 288 -10.16 11.22 33.95
C CYS A 288 -8.90 11.84 34.54
N TYR A 289 -8.61 13.07 34.12
CA TYR A 289 -7.39 13.77 34.44
C TYR A 289 -7.66 15.22 34.82
N GLN A 290 -6.81 15.75 35.69
CA GLN A 290 -6.72 17.17 35.99
C GLN A 290 -5.27 17.61 35.94
N MET A 291 -4.99 18.63 35.15
CA MET A 291 -3.69 19.27 35.06
C MET A 291 -3.74 20.66 35.70
N ASP A 292 -2.78 20.95 36.57
CA ASP A 292 -2.55 22.30 37.06
C ASP A 292 -1.81 23.12 35.98
N VAL A 293 -2.38 24.24 35.55
CA VAL A 293 -1.88 25.03 34.41
C VAL A 293 -0.54 25.70 34.72
N ALA A 294 -0.26 26.01 35.99
CA ALA A 294 0.97 26.70 36.40
C ALA A 294 2.16 25.74 36.50
N THR A 295 1.95 24.58 37.10
CA THR A 295 2.97 23.55 37.33
C THR A 295 3.07 22.53 36.21
N LYS A 296 2.04 22.44 35.35
CA LYS A 296 1.88 21.43 34.29
C LYS A 296 1.84 20.00 34.80
N ALA A 297 1.63 19.82 36.11
CA ALA A 297 1.49 18.50 36.71
C ALA A 297 0.09 17.96 36.41
N ILE A 298 0.03 16.74 35.87
CA ILE A 298 -1.21 16.02 35.61
C ILE A 298 -1.41 14.98 36.71
N ALA A 299 -2.64 14.86 37.21
CA ALA A 299 -3.06 13.82 38.14
C ALA A 299 -4.26 13.06 37.56
N THR A 300 -4.35 11.76 37.85
CA THR A 300 -5.55 10.98 37.64
C THR A 300 -6.62 11.38 38.65
N VAL A 301 -7.86 11.41 38.21
CA VAL A 301 -9.03 11.74 39.03
C VAL A 301 -9.92 10.50 39.12
N ASP A 302 -10.39 10.18 40.33
CA ASP A 302 -11.27 9.04 40.54
C ASP A 302 -12.63 9.24 39.86
N GLU A 303 -13.30 8.14 39.53
CA GLU A 303 -14.58 8.17 38.82
C GLU A 303 -15.67 8.95 39.57
N SER A 304 -15.72 8.84 40.90
CA SER A 304 -16.76 9.49 41.70
C SER A 304 -16.63 11.02 41.68
N THR A 305 -15.39 11.51 41.72
CA THR A 305 -15.09 12.93 41.58
C THR A 305 -15.33 13.39 40.15
N CYS A 306 -14.85 12.64 39.15
CA CYS A 306 -14.94 13.03 37.75
C CYS A 306 -16.39 13.16 37.25
N ARG A 307 -17.27 12.23 37.66
CA ARG A 307 -18.71 12.28 37.35
C ARG A 307 -19.48 13.26 38.24
N GLY A 308 -18.84 13.84 39.26
CA GLY A 308 -19.43 14.82 40.14
C GLY A 308 -19.86 16.08 39.37
N ALA A 309 -21.07 16.57 39.65
CA ALA A 309 -21.66 17.73 38.95
C ALA A 309 -20.84 19.03 39.06
N SER A 310 -19.87 19.10 39.97
CA SER A 310 -18.98 20.26 40.18
C SER A 310 -17.61 20.11 39.53
N PHE A 311 -17.26 18.93 38.99
CA PHE A 311 -15.94 18.70 38.42
C PHE A 311 -15.79 19.36 37.06
N PHE A 312 -16.72 19.14 36.13
CA PHE A 312 -16.82 19.95 34.92
C PHE A 312 -17.82 21.08 35.16
N THR A 313 -17.45 22.33 34.87
CA THR A 313 -18.42 23.42 34.93
C THR A 313 -19.27 23.45 33.64
N GLY A 314 -20.33 24.27 33.63
CA GLY A 314 -21.24 24.36 32.48
C GLY A 314 -20.60 24.86 31.18
N THR A 315 -19.32 25.22 31.19
CA THR A 315 -18.53 25.63 30.01
C THR A 315 -17.69 24.51 29.40
N ALA A 316 -17.76 23.28 29.93
CA ALA A 316 -17.01 22.16 29.39
C ALA A 316 -17.40 21.87 27.93
N SER A 317 -16.38 21.68 27.09
CA SER A 317 -16.56 21.28 25.70
C SER A 317 -16.67 19.77 25.61
N ARG A 318 -17.62 19.30 24.78
CA ARG A 318 -17.83 17.87 24.51
C ARG A 318 -17.61 17.60 23.03
N VAL A 319 -16.93 16.51 22.74
CA VAL A 319 -16.61 16.05 21.40
C VAL A 319 -16.90 14.56 21.33
N TYR A 320 -17.77 14.17 20.41
CA TYR A 320 -18.09 12.78 20.10
C TYR A 320 -17.31 12.38 18.85
N ILE A 321 -16.62 11.24 18.91
CA ILE A 321 -15.82 10.70 17.83
C ILE A 321 -16.23 9.25 17.62
N THR A 322 -16.56 8.90 16.39
CA THR A 322 -16.84 7.51 16.00
C THR A 322 -15.80 7.09 14.98
N PHE A 323 -15.11 5.98 15.25
CA PHE A 323 -14.18 5.36 14.31
C PHE A 323 -14.78 4.08 13.72
N SER A 324 -14.62 3.91 12.41
CA SER A 324 -15.10 2.74 11.68
C SER A 324 -13.97 2.11 10.88
N PHE A 325 -13.87 0.78 10.87
CA PHE A 325 -12.88 0.05 10.09
C PHE A 325 -13.51 -0.54 8.82
N THR A 326 -12.93 -0.19 7.67
CA THR A 326 -13.29 -0.79 6.39
C THR A 326 -12.29 -1.91 6.08
N PRO A 327 -12.70 -3.19 6.08
CA PRO A 327 -11.80 -4.31 5.83
C PRO A 327 -11.30 -4.36 4.37
N PRO A 328 -10.21 -5.11 4.10
CA PRO A 328 -9.71 -5.29 2.74
C PRO A 328 -10.72 -6.01 1.83
N GLY A 329 -10.73 -5.64 0.55
CA GLY A 329 -11.59 -6.28 -0.47
C GLY A 329 -11.08 -7.67 -0.86
N MET A 330 -11.99 -8.59 -1.21
CA MET A 330 -11.67 -10.00 -1.44
C MET A 330 -11.00 -10.31 -2.80
N LEU A 331 -11.41 -9.65 -3.90
CA LEU A 331 -10.97 -10.01 -5.26
C LEU A 331 -10.09 -8.95 -5.92
N PHE A 332 -10.46 -7.68 -5.80
CA PHE A 332 -9.61 -6.53 -6.08
C PHE A 332 -9.35 -5.85 -4.75
N LYS A 333 -8.13 -6.02 -4.21
CA LYS A 333 -7.72 -5.43 -2.92
C LYS A 333 -7.56 -3.92 -3.07
N LYS A 334 -8.70 -3.21 -3.15
CA LYS A 334 -8.73 -1.75 -3.19
C LYS A 334 -7.98 -1.14 -2.02
N LEU A 335 -8.19 -1.73 -0.84
CA LEU A 335 -7.53 -1.42 0.42
C LEU A 335 -6.82 -2.69 0.86
N ILE A 336 -5.49 -2.69 0.89
CA ILE A 336 -4.69 -3.90 1.16
C ILE A 336 -4.80 -4.32 2.63
N PHE A 337 -4.72 -3.35 3.56
CA PHE A 337 -4.92 -3.57 5.00
C PHE A 337 -6.23 -3.00 5.53
N GLY A 338 -7.14 -2.63 4.63
CA GLY A 338 -8.30 -1.82 4.98
C GLY A 338 -7.95 -0.36 5.22
N ASP A 339 -8.90 0.35 5.82
CA ASP A 339 -8.81 1.76 6.18
C ASP A 339 -9.56 2.02 7.48
N ILE A 340 -9.12 3.03 8.24
CA ILE A 340 -9.86 3.52 9.41
C ILE A 340 -10.39 4.89 9.06
N LYS A 341 -11.71 5.01 9.17
CA LYS A 341 -12.42 6.25 8.95
C LYS A 341 -12.95 6.79 10.27
N TYR A 342 -13.26 8.08 10.31
CA TYR A 342 -13.85 8.70 11.49
C TYR A 342 -14.82 9.82 11.15
N ASN A 343 -15.74 10.07 12.07
CA ASN A 343 -16.54 11.29 12.11
C ASN A 343 -16.48 11.90 13.51
N ILE A 344 -16.67 13.22 13.58
CA ILE A 344 -16.50 13.99 14.79
C ILE A 344 -17.59 15.07 14.88
N LYS A 345 -18.29 15.11 16.02
CA LYS A 345 -19.36 16.08 16.30
C LYS A 345 -19.18 16.72 17.67
N ASN A 346 -19.70 17.92 17.86
CA ASN A 346 -19.63 18.64 19.13
C ASN A 346 -20.73 18.20 20.11
N GLY A 347 -20.77 18.81 21.30
CA GLY A 347 -21.79 18.56 22.32
C GLY A 347 -23.25 18.79 21.90
N GLN A 348 -23.49 19.51 20.80
CA GLN A 348 -24.81 19.73 20.20
C GLN A 348 -25.07 18.82 18.99
N CYS A 349 -24.20 17.83 18.77
CA CYS A 349 -24.22 16.94 17.62
C CYS A 349 -24.14 17.64 16.26
N THR A 350 -23.45 18.78 16.22
CA THR A 350 -23.16 19.51 14.98
C THR A 350 -21.66 19.44 14.67
N GLU A 351 -21.29 19.84 13.46
CA GLU A 351 -19.88 19.84 13.04
C GLU A 351 -19.04 20.79 13.89
N LEU A 352 -17.77 20.43 14.09
CA LEU A 352 -16.82 21.30 14.76
C LEU A 352 -16.38 22.41 13.80
N THR A 353 -16.46 23.66 14.26
CA THR A 353 -15.89 24.81 13.53
C THR A 353 -14.37 24.73 13.43
N ARG A 354 -13.71 24.01 14.35
CA ARG A 354 -12.29 23.70 14.33
C ARG A 354 -12.06 22.27 14.79
N ALA A 355 -11.79 21.38 13.84
CA ALA A 355 -11.50 19.99 14.17
C ALA A 355 -10.12 19.87 14.85
N PRO A 356 -9.99 19.02 15.87
CA PRO A 356 -8.69 18.65 16.42
C PRO A 356 -7.87 17.87 15.38
N ALA A 357 -6.55 17.90 15.50
CA ALA A 357 -5.69 17.13 14.62
C ALA A 357 -5.65 15.68 15.10
N ILE A 358 -5.90 14.72 14.21
CA ILE A 358 -5.73 13.29 14.47
C ILE A 358 -4.60 12.78 13.59
N HIS A 359 -3.71 11.97 14.15
CA HIS A 359 -2.56 11.39 13.45
C HIS A 359 -2.20 10.03 14.04
N TYR A 360 -1.59 9.15 13.26
CA TYR A 360 -1.05 7.90 13.80
C TYR A 360 0.38 8.06 14.27
N TYR A 361 0.71 7.47 15.40
CA TYR A 361 2.09 7.34 15.87
C TYR A 361 2.35 5.92 16.35
N ARG A 362 3.61 5.49 16.23
CA ARG A 362 4.11 4.31 16.94
C ARG A 362 4.63 4.74 18.31
N VAL A 363 4.15 4.08 19.36
CA VAL A 363 4.70 4.24 20.70
C VAL A 363 5.98 3.41 20.81
N ASN A 364 7.05 4.01 21.35
CA ASN A 364 8.32 3.32 21.50
C ASN A 364 8.16 2.04 22.37
N ALA A 365 8.72 0.93 21.92
CA ALA A 365 8.60 -0.38 22.59
C ALA A 365 9.18 -0.40 24.02
N THR A 366 10.12 0.50 24.33
CA THR A 366 10.68 0.63 25.69
C THR A 366 9.67 1.18 26.71
N ILE A 367 8.64 1.88 26.22
CA ILE A 367 7.52 2.42 26.99
C ILE A 367 6.33 1.44 26.93
N SER A 368 6.18 0.74 25.81
CA SER A 368 4.98 0.00 25.42
C SER A 368 5.12 -1.51 25.53
N SER A 369 4.88 -2.07 26.71
CA SER A 369 4.44 -3.48 26.78
C SER A 369 3.04 -3.69 27.36
N ASN A 370 2.47 -2.70 28.08
CA ASN A 370 1.10 -2.81 28.64
C ASN A 370 0.38 -1.44 28.82
N ASP A 371 0.97 -0.33 28.38
CA ASP A 371 0.33 0.98 28.57
C ASP A 371 -0.86 1.09 27.59
N THR A 372 -2.08 1.06 28.12
CA THR A 372 -3.35 1.24 27.38
C THR A 372 -3.98 2.58 27.70
N HIS A 373 -3.28 3.42 28.47
CA HIS A 373 -3.79 4.70 28.95
C HIS A 373 -3.83 5.74 27.82
N HIS A 374 -4.77 6.68 27.91
CA HIS A 374 -4.88 7.81 26.98
C HIS A 374 -3.72 8.82 27.17
N LEU A 375 -3.12 8.85 28.36
CA LEU A 375 -1.91 9.61 28.70
C LEU A 375 -0.76 8.68 29.07
N LEU A 376 0.46 9.08 28.73
CA LEU A 376 1.69 8.38 29.05
C LEU A 376 1.88 8.25 30.57
N MET A 377 2.11 7.05 31.07
CA MET A 377 2.37 6.80 32.48
C MET A 377 3.86 6.64 32.77
N GLU A 378 4.52 7.73 33.19
CA GLU A 378 5.95 7.74 33.50
C GLU A 378 6.18 7.79 35.01
N GLY A 379 6.74 6.72 35.59
CA GLY A 379 6.95 6.62 37.04
C GLY A 379 5.65 6.73 37.85
N GLY A 380 4.53 6.27 37.28
CA GLY A 380 3.19 6.35 37.88
C GLY A 380 2.53 7.73 37.81
N ARG A 381 3.10 8.68 37.05
CA ARG A 381 2.52 10.01 36.84
C ARG A 381 2.07 10.18 35.38
N PRO A 382 0.82 10.62 35.14
CA PRO A 382 0.35 10.84 33.78
C PRO A 382 1.03 12.06 33.15
N ARG A 383 1.30 11.97 31.85
CA ARG A 383 1.85 13.02 31.00
C ARG A 383 1.27 12.91 29.60
N PHE A 384 1.24 14.00 28.85
CA PHE A 384 0.97 13.90 27.42
C PHE A 384 2.07 13.13 26.70
N TYR A 385 1.74 12.52 25.57
CA TYR A 385 2.75 11.95 24.68
C TYR A 385 3.37 13.06 23.83
N PRO A 386 4.66 13.40 24.02
CA PRO A 386 5.33 14.36 23.14
C PRO A 386 5.74 13.67 21.82
N ASN A 387 5.65 14.37 20.70
CA ASN A 387 6.18 13.91 19.41
C ASN A 387 7.70 14.20 19.26
N ASP A 388 8.50 13.70 20.20
CA ASP A 388 9.93 13.99 20.32
C ASP A 388 10.87 12.87 19.80
N ARG A 389 10.34 11.88 19.08
CA ARG A 389 11.03 10.65 18.63
C ARG A 389 11.46 9.69 19.74
N VAL A 390 11.45 10.13 20.99
CA VAL A 390 11.75 9.26 22.14
C VAL A 390 10.50 8.49 22.51
N HIS A 391 9.35 9.18 22.58
CA HIS A 391 8.08 8.60 23.00
C HIS A 391 7.21 8.16 21.82
N LEU A 392 7.07 9.05 20.83
CA LEU A 392 6.31 8.83 19.61
C LEU A 392 7.21 8.90 18.39
N GLU A 393 7.13 7.87 17.56
CA GLU A 393 7.75 7.81 16.25
C GLU A 393 6.66 8.02 15.19
N ASP A 394 6.90 8.92 14.22
CA ASP A 394 5.94 9.22 13.16
C ASP A 394 5.81 8.02 12.23
N ILE A 395 4.58 7.63 11.90
CA ILE A 395 4.36 6.46 11.06
C ILE A 395 4.94 6.59 9.65
N SER A 396 5.24 7.80 9.16
CA SER A 396 5.94 7.99 7.88
C SER A 396 7.39 7.49 7.89
N GLU A 397 8.03 7.47 9.07
CA GLU A 397 9.36 6.90 9.28
C GLU A 397 9.27 5.39 9.51
N VAL A 398 8.19 4.94 10.14
CA VAL A 398 7.94 3.55 10.54
C VAL A 398 7.42 2.67 9.41
N TRP A 399 6.40 3.12 8.68
CA TRP A 399 5.76 2.40 7.60
C TRP A 399 6.62 2.50 6.34
N LYS A 400 7.67 1.69 6.31
CA LYS A 400 8.48 1.43 5.12
C LYS A 400 8.05 0.12 4.49
N THR A 401 7.78 0.17 3.19
CA THR A 401 7.17 -0.95 2.47
C THR A 401 8.13 -1.55 1.46
N GLY A 402 8.00 -2.86 1.24
CA GLY A 402 8.78 -3.54 0.21
C GLY A 402 10.20 -3.84 0.67
N PHE A 403 10.88 -4.66 -0.14
CA PHE A 403 12.31 -4.92 -0.01
C PHE A 403 13.17 -3.67 -0.13
N GLY A 404 12.66 -2.63 -0.82
CA GLY A 404 13.35 -1.36 -0.98
C GLY A 404 13.22 -0.41 0.22
N GLY A 405 12.39 -0.72 1.21
CA GLY A 405 12.08 0.20 2.31
C GLY A 405 11.48 1.52 1.81
N CYS A 406 10.64 1.44 0.76
CA CYS A 406 10.05 2.60 0.12
C CYS A 406 9.07 3.30 1.08
N GLU A 407 8.82 4.59 0.85
CA GLU A 407 7.87 5.35 1.67
C GLU A 407 6.44 4.81 1.50
N SER A 408 5.71 4.72 2.62
CA SER A 408 4.30 4.38 2.62
C SER A 408 3.51 5.37 1.76
N SER A 409 2.59 4.81 0.95
CA SER A 409 1.63 5.57 0.14
C SER A 409 0.26 5.70 0.82
N GLY A 410 0.12 5.13 2.01
CA GLY A 410 -1.11 5.10 2.77
C GLY A 410 -1.37 6.37 3.60
N SER A 411 -2.40 6.31 4.43
CA SER A 411 -2.94 7.44 5.18
C SER A 411 -2.19 7.64 6.49
N LEU A 412 -1.69 8.85 6.72
CA LEU A 412 -0.96 9.18 7.95
C LEU A 412 -1.87 9.41 9.16
N ALA A 413 -3.18 9.47 8.92
CA ALA A 413 -4.23 9.68 9.90
C ALA A 413 -5.50 8.96 9.43
N PRO A 414 -6.47 8.71 10.33
CA PRO A 414 -7.80 8.26 9.94
C PRO A 414 -8.43 9.19 8.91
N ASN A 415 -9.19 8.65 7.96
CA ASN A 415 -9.88 9.44 6.94
C ASN A 415 -11.22 9.96 7.46
N PHE A 416 -11.51 11.25 7.28
CA PHE A 416 -12.78 11.83 7.69
C PHE A 416 -13.91 11.39 6.75
N ASP A 417 -15.04 10.96 7.31
CA ASP A 417 -16.23 10.52 6.56
C ASP A 417 -17.51 10.99 7.25
N GLU A 418 -18.23 11.93 6.64
CA GLU A 418 -19.44 12.54 7.20
C GLU A 418 -20.62 11.56 7.31
N GLU A 419 -20.59 10.45 6.54
CA GLU A 419 -21.67 9.46 6.48
C GLU A 419 -21.68 8.54 7.71
N ILE A 420 -20.57 8.46 8.45
CA ILE A 420 -20.48 7.67 9.68
C ILE A 420 -21.40 8.30 10.74
N HIS A 421 -22.31 7.51 11.28
CA HIS A 421 -23.20 7.97 12.34
C HIS A 421 -22.42 8.21 13.64
N VAL A 422 -22.54 9.40 14.21
CA VAL A 422 -21.97 9.74 15.52
C VAL A 422 -23.09 9.80 16.55
N GLU A 423 -23.01 8.95 17.56
CA GLU A 423 -23.98 8.98 18.66
C GLU A 423 -23.64 10.10 19.65
N CYS A 424 -24.49 11.12 19.71
CA CYS A 424 -24.34 12.23 20.64
C CYS A 424 -25.30 12.15 21.84
N SER A 425 -25.86 10.96 22.12
CA SER A 425 -26.84 10.79 23.19
C SER A 425 -26.20 11.09 24.55
N ASN A 426 -26.86 11.93 25.35
CA ASN A 426 -26.36 12.43 26.63
C ASN A 426 -26.73 11.52 27.83
N THR A 427 -27.21 10.30 27.56
CA THR A 427 -27.80 9.41 28.56
C THR A 427 -26.79 8.51 29.24
#